data_AF-A0AAI9KTD7-F1
#
_entry.id   AF-A0AAI9KTD7-F1
#
_cell.length_a   1.000
_cell.length_b   1.000
_cell.length_c   1.000
_cell.angle_alpha   90.00
_cell.angle_beta   90.00
_cell.angle_gamma   90.00
#
_symmetry.space_group_name_H-M   'P 1'
#
loop_
_entity.id
_entity.type
_entity.pdbx_description
1 polymer ?
#
loop_
_entity_poly.entity_id
_entity_poly.type
_entity_poly.pdbx_seq_one_letter_code
_entity_poly.pdbx_strand_id
1 'polypeptide(L)'
;MVAGMVYLVLLAWQVRTGWPGRLALGLLGLVWLLAADSLLWLALGTVTAVLALRHQRRPLPVFGAIDSQQLRAGTRHLLLLCWGLVTVQYSLHIWQLGQGMSPWLVRPDVVDAFLPIAGGLGLRAWFAQGLVDPHHPAATVTVLVLSLLALLLGRAFCAWFCPLGLVGEWLYGLRHRLLPGEWSPPRWLDLALRTQKFLVLGFLLFIILLAVPAAALPGYFTSPYHQAADMKMGAFFFNLTLISGLCLGWVLLLTATFRQGFCRYLCPYGAWLALLGLLTPLRIRRDPARCLRSQGHGCDKCSRACPSRIAVHQLIAVRSLECTGCLICVAACPKRADALHLGTQGQRLAPRQLLGLLCLLLLVLPLLSYGLLDLWVSQTPIPDRYELLQRLPWLTH
;
A
#
# COMPACT_ATOMS: atom_id res chain seq x y z
N MET A 1 -12.30 -2.66 5.87
CA MET A 1 -12.58 -1.41 6.63
C MET A 1 -12.82 -1.66 8.13
N VAL A 2 -13.67 -2.61 8.55
CA VAL A 2 -14.00 -2.88 9.99
C VAL A 2 -12.86 -3.52 10.81
N ALA A 3 -12.10 -4.47 10.26
CA ALA A 3 -11.05 -5.16 11.02
C ALA A 3 -9.84 -4.26 11.38
N GLY A 4 -9.54 -3.26 10.53
CA GLY A 4 -8.41 -2.35 10.72
C GLY A 4 -8.64 -1.32 11.85
N MET A 5 -9.87 -0.80 11.98
CA MET A 5 -10.23 0.09 13.09
C MET A 5 -10.36 -0.65 14.41
N VAL A 6 -10.95 -1.85 14.42
CA VAL A 6 -10.96 -2.71 15.62
C VAL A 6 -9.53 -3.02 16.07
N TYR A 7 -8.62 -3.25 15.13
CA TYR A 7 -7.20 -3.48 15.41
C TYR A 7 -6.48 -2.25 15.97
N LEU A 8 -6.77 -1.05 15.46
CA LEU A 8 -6.22 0.22 15.95
C LEU A 8 -6.68 0.57 17.36
N VAL A 9 -7.95 0.32 17.69
CA VAL A 9 -8.51 0.51 19.04
C VAL A 9 -7.86 -0.45 20.03
N LEU A 10 -7.58 -1.68 19.62
CA LEU A 10 -6.88 -2.67 20.43
C LEU A 10 -5.38 -2.38 20.58
N LEU A 11 -4.74 -1.76 19.58
CA LEU A 11 -3.32 -1.39 19.59
C LEU A 11 -3.04 -0.10 20.35
N ALA A 12 -3.90 0.91 20.24
CA ALA A 12 -3.81 2.13 21.05
C ALA A 12 -3.88 1.80 22.55
N TRP A 13 -4.64 0.75 22.89
CA TRP A 13 -4.73 0.21 24.26
C TRP A 13 -3.49 -0.58 24.71
N GLN A 14 -2.61 -1.01 23.79
CA GLN A 14 -1.43 -1.83 24.08
C GLN A 14 -0.14 -1.00 24.23
N VAL A 15 -0.13 0.29 23.90
CA VAL A 15 1.06 1.16 23.95
C VAL A 15 1.15 1.94 25.26
N ARG A 16 1.57 1.26 26.34
CA ARG A 16 2.25 1.88 27.51
C ARG A 16 1.40 2.69 28.51
N THR A 17 1.23 2.10 29.70
CA THR A 17 1.69 2.66 30.99
C THR A 17 1.65 4.19 31.20
N GLY A 18 0.75 4.66 32.07
CA GLY A 18 1.09 5.72 33.06
C GLY A 18 0.44 7.11 32.98
N TRP A 19 -0.55 7.37 32.11
CA TRP A 19 -1.34 8.61 32.16
C TRP A 19 -2.81 8.31 32.48
N PRO A 20 -3.57 9.20 33.17
CA PRO A 20 -4.95 8.95 33.54
C PRO A 20 -5.81 8.84 32.27
N GLY A 21 -6.01 7.61 31.79
CA GLY A 21 -6.63 7.28 30.51
C GLY A 21 -8.03 7.86 30.30
N ARG A 22 -8.68 8.34 31.37
CA ARG A 22 -9.96 9.05 31.31
C ARG A 22 -9.88 10.40 30.59
N LEU A 23 -8.79 11.15 30.75
CA LEU A 23 -8.62 12.47 30.13
C LEU A 23 -8.20 12.37 28.66
N ALA A 24 -7.36 11.40 28.30
CA ALA A 24 -6.96 11.19 26.90
C ALA A 24 -8.09 10.59 26.06
N LEU A 25 -8.87 9.63 26.61
CA LEU A 25 -10.09 9.12 25.98
C LEU A 25 -11.18 10.20 25.91
N GLY A 26 -11.27 11.05 26.95
CA GLY A 26 -12.16 12.20 26.97
C GLY A 26 -11.79 13.22 25.90
N LEU A 27 -10.53 13.61 25.77
CA LEU A 27 -10.05 14.57 24.78
C LEU A 27 -10.10 14.04 23.35
N LEU A 28 -9.70 12.78 23.11
CA LEU A 28 -9.85 12.16 21.78
C LEU A 28 -11.31 11.96 21.43
N GLY A 29 -12.15 11.53 22.39
CA GLY A 29 -13.60 11.41 22.20
C GLY A 29 -14.30 12.75 21.99
N LEU A 30 -13.83 13.82 22.64
CA LEU A 30 -14.38 15.17 22.53
C LEU A 30 -13.92 15.86 21.24
N VAL A 31 -12.65 15.72 20.85
CA VAL A 31 -12.16 16.12 19.51
C VAL A 31 -12.88 15.33 18.41
N TRP A 32 -13.20 14.05 18.64
CA TRP A 32 -13.92 13.20 17.70
C TRP A 32 -15.43 13.51 17.64
N LEU A 33 -16.06 13.88 18.76
CA LEU A 33 -17.45 14.35 18.82
C LEU A 33 -17.63 15.74 18.20
N LEU A 34 -16.64 16.61 18.33
CA LEU A 34 -16.65 17.96 17.75
C LEU A 34 -16.34 17.97 16.24
N ALA A 35 -15.80 16.88 15.70
CA ALA A 35 -15.29 16.80 14.32
C ALA A 35 -16.11 15.92 13.37
N ALA A 36 -17.16 15.23 13.83
CA ALA A 36 -17.85 14.22 13.02
C ALA A 36 -19.33 14.54 12.81
N ASP A 37 -19.67 15.00 11.60
CA ASP A 37 -21.04 15.31 11.19
C ASP A 37 -21.79 14.10 10.60
N SER A 38 -21.69 12.90 11.22
CA SER A 38 -22.50 11.76 10.78
C SER A 38 -22.81 10.69 11.83
N LEU A 39 -24.05 10.18 11.76
CA LEU A 39 -24.59 9.04 12.53
C LEU A 39 -23.75 7.76 12.38
N LEU A 40 -23.11 7.57 11.22
CA LEU A 40 -22.24 6.42 10.93
C LEU A 40 -20.97 6.44 11.80
N TRP A 41 -20.41 7.62 12.06
CA TRP A 41 -19.25 7.75 12.93
C TRP A 41 -19.62 7.49 14.39
N LEU A 42 -20.72 8.05 14.89
CA LEU A 42 -21.24 7.78 16.25
C LEU A 42 -21.53 6.29 16.50
N ALA A 43 -22.15 5.60 15.55
CA ALA A 43 -22.38 4.15 15.62
C ALA A 43 -21.06 3.34 15.64
N LEU A 44 -20.03 3.79 14.93
CA LEU A 44 -18.73 3.13 14.92
C LEU A 44 -17.93 3.38 16.21
N GLY A 45 -17.99 4.59 16.77
CA GLY A 45 -17.38 4.94 18.06
C GLY A 45 -17.96 4.14 19.21
N THR A 46 -19.28 3.94 19.22
CA THR A 46 -19.94 3.10 20.23
C THR A 46 -19.54 1.64 20.11
N VAL A 47 -19.50 1.07 18.89
CA VAL A 47 -19.04 -0.32 18.67
C VAL A 47 -17.58 -0.50 19.10
N THR A 48 -16.70 0.42 18.73
CA THR A 48 -15.28 0.36 19.10
C THR A 48 -15.06 0.53 20.61
N ALA A 49 -15.78 1.45 21.26
CA ALA A 49 -15.74 1.64 22.71
C ALA A 49 -16.26 0.42 23.47
N VAL A 50 -17.35 -0.21 23.00
CA VAL A 50 -17.91 -1.45 23.59
C VAL A 50 -16.94 -2.61 23.42
N LEU A 51 -16.30 -2.75 22.26
CA LEU A 51 -15.28 -3.79 22.03
C LEU A 51 -14.02 -3.56 22.89
N ALA A 52 -13.59 -2.30 23.07
CA ALA A 52 -12.48 -1.95 23.94
C ALA A 52 -12.78 -2.24 25.43
N LEU A 53 -13.98 -1.87 25.90
CA LEU A 53 -14.47 -2.16 27.26
C LEU A 53 -14.61 -3.67 27.50
N ARG A 54 -15.10 -4.41 26.48
CA ARG A 54 -15.21 -5.87 26.55
C ARG A 54 -13.84 -6.55 26.59
N HIS A 55 -12.87 -6.04 25.84
CA HIS A 55 -11.49 -6.52 25.88
C HIS A 55 -10.81 -6.21 27.23
N GLN A 56 -11.08 -5.06 27.85
CA GLN A 56 -10.60 -4.75 29.21
C GLN A 56 -11.14 -5.74 30.25
N ARG A 57 -12.40 -6.18 30.11
CA ARG A 57 -13.03 -7.12 31.05
C ARG A 57 -12.69 -8.58 30.78
N ARG A 58 -12.42 -8.96 29.53
CA ARG A 58 -11.95 -10.30 29.14
C ARG A 58 -10.90 -10.14 28.04
N PRO A 59 -9.59 -10.25 28.35
CA PRO A 59 -8.58 -10.23 27.30
C PRO A 59 -8.85 -11.41 26.37
N LEU A 60 -9.15 -11.12 25.10
CA LEU A 60 -9.44 -12.15 24.10
C LEU A 60 -8.16 -13.00 23.94
N PRO A 61 -8.18 -14.31 24.26
CA PRO A 61 -6.99 -15.17 24.20
C PRO A 61 -6.46 -15.37 22.78
N VAL A 62 -7.26 -15.01 21.76
CA VAL A 62 -6.99 -15.21 20.33
C VAL A 62 -5.72 -14.49 19.84
N PHE A 63 -5.36 -13.35 20.44
CA PHE A 63 -4.30 -12.51 19.88
C PHE A 63 -2.91 -12.75 20.46
N GLY A 64 -2.74 -13.59 21.49
CA GLY A 64 -1.43 -13.81 22.13
C GLY A 64 -0.41 -14.56 21.26
N ALA A 65 -0.87 -15.54 20.47
CA ALA A 65 -0.02 -16.54 19.81
C ALA A 65 0.14 -16.39 18.28
N ILE A 66 -0.45 -15.37 17.66
CA ILE A 66 -0.46 -15.24 16.19
C ILE A 66 0.93 -14.88 15.66
N ASP A 67 1.46 -15.72 14.76
CA ASP A 67 2.73 -15.49 14.06
C ASP A 67 2.62 -14.29 13.09
N SER A 68 3.74 -13.58 12.92
CA SER A 68 3.92 -12.51 11.94
C SER A 68 3.43 -12.87 10.54
N GLN A 69 3.65 -14.12 10.11
CA GLN A 69 3.27 -14.58 8.78
C GLN A 69 1.77 -14.84 8.66
N GLN A 70 1.13 -15.36 9.71
CA GLN A 70 -0.32 -15.52 9.77
C GLN A 70 -1.02 -14.15 9.76
N LEU A 71 -0.50 -13.19 10.52
CA LEU A 71 -1.00 -11.81 10.54
C LEU A 71 -0.90 -11.17 9.14
N ARG A 72 0.24 -11.30 8.47
CA ARG A 72 0.45 -10.80 7.10
C ARG A 72 -0.49 -11.46 6.09
N ALA A 73 -0.62 -12.79 6.14
CA ALA A 73 -1.48 -13.54 5.25
C ALA A 73 -2.96 -13.13 5.42
N GLY A 74 -3.46 -13.15 6.66
CA GLY A 74 -4.83 -12.76 6.97
C GLY A 74 -5.17 -11.34 6.51
N THR A 75 -4.27 -10.39 6.76
CA THR A 75 -4.43 -8.99 6.32
C THR A 75 -4.56 -8.89 4.80
N ARG A 76 -3.70 -9.60 4.05
CA ARG A 76 -3.70 -9.52 2.58
C ARG A 76 -4.93 -10.19 1.96
N HIS A 77 -5.37 -11.33 2.50
CA HIS A 77 -6.58 -11.99 2.01
C HIS A 77 -7.81 -11.10 2.23
N LEU A 78 -7.92 -10.46 3.40
CA LEU A 78 -8.98 -9.51 3.68
C LEU A 78 -8.94 -8.31 2.72
N LEU A 79 -7.76 -7.73 2.50
CA LEU A 79 -7.60 -6.60 1.58
C LEU A 79 -7.88 -6.98 0.13
N LEU A 80 -7.49 -8.19 -0.30
CA LEU A 80 -7.81 -8.69 -1.63
C LEU A 80 -9.33 -8.82 -1.82
N LEU A 81 -10.04 -9.32 -0.80
CA LEU A 81 -11.50 -9.37 -0.82
C LEU A 81 -12.11 -7.96 -0.89
N CYS A 82 -11.62 -7.01 -0.11
CA CYS A 82 -12.06 -5.62 -0.20
C CYS A 82 -11.80 -5.01 -1.58
N TRP A 83 -10.62 -5.24 -2.17
CA TRP A 83 -10.31 -4.79 -3.52
C TRP A 83 -11.19 -5.46 -4.58
N GLY A 84 -11.51 -6.75 -4.41
CA GLY A 84 -12.46 -7.45 -5.28
C GLY A 84 -13.84 -6.78 -5.29
N LEU A 85 -14.37 -6.43 -4.11
CA LEU A 85 -15.64 -5.71 -3.99
C LEU A 85 -15.59 -4.32 -4.64
N VAL A 86 -14.49 -3.57 -4.44
CA VAL A 86 -14.27 -2.27 -5.08
C VAL A 86 -14.24 -2.40 -6.60
N THR A 87 -13.54 -3.41 -7.13
CA THR A 87 -13.50 -3.66 -8.58
C THR A 87 -14.88 -3.98 -9.12
N VAL A 88 -15.66 -4.83 -8.45
CA VAL A 88 -17.05 -5.13 -8.87
C VAL A 88 -17.90 -3.86 -8.86
N GLN A 89 -17.84 -3.06 -7.79
CA GLN A 89 -18.57 -1.79 -7.69
C GLN A 89 -18.20 -0.83 -8.82
N TYR A 90 -16.90 -0.66 -9.11
CA TYR A 90 -16.42 0.21 -10.18
C TYR A 90 -16.86 -0.30 -11.56
N SER A 91 -16.73 -1.59 -11.84
CA SER A 91 -17.16 -2.18 -13.10
C SER A 91 -18.66 -2.00 -13.34
N LEU A 92 -19.49 -2.22 -12.31
CA LEU A 92 -20.93 -1.98 -12.39
C LEU A 92 -21.24 -0.50 -12.65
N HIS A 93 -20.54 0.42 -11.97
CA HIS A 93 -20.69 1.85 -12.16
C HIS A 93 -20.38 2.26 -13.62
N ILE A 94 -19.25 1.82 -14.17
CA ILE A 94 -18.85 2.12 -15.56
C ILE A 94 -19.79 1.47 -16.57
N TRP A 95 -20.25 0.25 -16.33
CA TRP A 95 -21.20 -0.44 -17.21
C TRP A 95 -22.54 0.29 -17.30
N GLN A 96 -23.08 0.77 -16.17
CA GLN A 96 -24.31 1.57 -16.15
C GLN A 96 -24.14 2.92 -16.82
N LEU A 97 -23.01 3.58 -16.57
CA LEU A 97 -22.67 4.83 -17.23
C LEU A 97 -22.61 4.62 -18.75
N GLY A 98 -22.02 3.51 -19.22
CA GLY A 98 -21.99 3.15 -20.64
C GLY A 98 -23.37 2.94 -21.27
N GLN A 99 -24.40 2.61 -20.49
CA GLN A 99 -25.79 2.48 -20.94
C GLN A 99 -26.57 3.80 -20.94
N GLY A 100 -25.94 4.91 -20.50
CA GLY A 100 -26.63 6.19 -20.32
C GLY A 100 -27.56 6.22 -19.11
N MET A 101 -27.43 5.26 -18.18
CA MET A 101 -28.19 5.24 -16.93
C MET A 101 -27.47 6.05 -15.85
N SER A 102 -28.22 6.71 -14.96
CA SER A 102 -27.66 7.28 -13.74
C SER A 102 -27.21 6.14 -12.80
N PRO A 103 -25.91 6.05 -12.44
CA PRO A 103 -25.42 4.94 -11.62
C PRO A 103 -26.02 4.97 -10.21
N TRP A 104 -26.64 3.88 -9.79
CA TRP A 104 -27.12 3.68 -8.42
C TRP A 104 -26.01 3.50 -7.38
N LEU A 105 -24.81 3.09 -7.84
CA LEU A 105 -23.64 2.82 -7.04
C LEU A 105 -22.68 3.98 -7.25
N VAL A 106 -22.28 4.60 -6.13
CA VAL A 106 -21.29 5.66 -6.14
C VAL A 106 -19.95 5.11 -6.67
N ARG A 107 -19.23 5.93 -7.42
CA ARG A 107 -17.87 5.62 -7.85
C ARG A 107 -16.96 5.42 -6.63
N PRO A 108 -16.20 4.33 -6.52
CA PRO A 108 -15.23 4.18 -5.45
C PRO A 108 -13.97 5.02 -5.73
N ASP A 109 -13.80 6.15 -5.04
CA ASP A 109 -12.64 7.06 -5.22
C ASP A 109 -11.28 6.41 -4.92
N VAL A 110 -11.26 5.32 -4.16
CA VAL A 110 -10.04 4.54 -3.90
C VAL A 110 -9.38 4.00 -5.17
N VAL A 111 -10.09 3.93 -6.30
CA VAL A 111 -9.53 3.53 -7.61
C VAL A 111 -8.47 4.53 -8.10
N ASP A 112 -8.55 5.80 -7.67
CA ASP A 112 -7.58 6.84 -8.01
C ASP A 112 -6.19 6.56 -7.42
N ALA A 113 -6.08 5.68 -6.43
CA ALA A 113 -4.82 5.20 -5.89
C ALA A 113 -3.89 4.60 -6.97
N PHE A 114 -4.44 4.12 -8.08
CA PHE A 114 -3.68 3.53 -9.17
C PHE A 114 -3.16 4.55 -10.20
N LEU A 115 -3.44 5.85 -10.05
CA LEU A 115 -3.05 6.92 -10.97
C LEU A 115 -1.82 7.70 -10.43
N PRO A 116 -0.58 7.21 -10.64
CA PRO A 116 0.62 7.85 -10.08
C PRO A 116 0.89 9.24 -10.67
N ILE A 117 0.52 9.48 -11.93
CA ILE A 117 0.71 10.78 -12.59
C ILE A 117 -0.25 11.82 -12.00
N ALA A 118 -1.55 11.49 -11.89
CA ALA A 118 -2.55 12.36 -11.29
C ALA A 118 -2.17 12.71 -9.84
N GLY A 119 -1.85 11.70 -9.02
CA GLY A 119 -1.44 11.93 -7.64
C GLY A 119 -0.13 12.71 -7.50
N GLY A 120 0.84 12.50 -8.40
CA GLY A 120 2.09 13.25 -8.40
C GLY A 120 1.94 14.72 -8.83
N LEU A 121 1.18 14.98 -9.88
CA LEU A 121 0.87 16.34 -10.36
C LEU A 121 0.00 17.09 -9.35
N GLY A 122 -1.01 16.44 -8.77
CA GLY A 122 -1.83 17.00 -7.71
C GLY A 122 -1.02 17.34 -6.46
N LEU A 123 -0.09 16.47 -6.05
CA LEU A 123 0.81 16.75 -4.93
C LEU A 123 1.73 17.94 -5.21
N ARG A 124 2.27 18.02 -6.44
CA ARG A 124 3.10 19.16 -6.86
C ARG A 124 2.29 20.46 -6.89
N ALA A 125 1.07 20.44 -7.43
CA ALA A 125 0.19 21.60 -7.48
C ALA A 125 -0.18 22.09 -6.08
N TRP A 126 -0.46 21.17 -5.16
CA TRP A 126 -0.79 21.50 -3.78
C TRP A 126 0.39 22.20 -3.07
N PHE A 127 1.61 21.66 -3.17
CA PHE A 127 2.78 22.27 -2.53
C PHE A 127 3.27 23.55 -3.22
N ALA A 128 3.18 23.63 -4.55
CA ALA A 128 3.73 24.77 -5.30
C ALA A 128 2.77 25.96 -5.41
N GLN A 129 1.46 25.70 -5.48
CA GLN A 129 0.44 26.72 -5.79
C GLN A 129 -0.74 26.71 -4.81
N GLY A 130 -0.80 25.78 -3.86
CA GLY A 130 -1.97 25.62 -2.98
C GLY A 130 -3.21 25.07 -3.70
N LEU A 131 -3.07 24.56 -4.93
CA LEU A 131 -4.19 24.04 -5.72
C LEU A 131 -4.43 22.56 -5.43
N VAL A 132 -5.69 22.21 -5.22
CA VAL A 132 -6.15 20.83 -5.05
C VAL A 132 -6.77 20.36 -6.37
N ASP A 133 -6.42 19.15 -6.79
CA ASP A 133 -7.03 18.49 -7.95
C ASP A 133 -8.49 18.12 -7.63
N PRO A 134 -9.49 18.71 -8.32
CA PRO A 134 -10.90 18.43 -8.03
C PRO A 134 -11.37 17.08 -8.59
N HIS A 135 -10.65 16.51 -9.56
CA HIS A 135 -11.09 15.31 -10.27
C HIS A 135 -10.49 14.03 -9.68
N HIS A 136 -9.22 14.07 -9.26
CA HIS A 136 -8.54 12.93 -8.63
C HIS A 136 -7.85 13.28 -7.28
N PRO A 137 -8.56 13.90 -6.31
CA PRO A 137 -7.96 14.27 -5.03
C PRO A 137 -7.46 13.07 -4.21
N ALA A 138 -8.17 11.94 -4.30
CA ALA A 138 -7.77 10.68 -3.65
C ALA A 138 -6.41 10.15 -4.16
N ALA A 139 -6.03 10.39 -5.42
CA ALA A 139 -4.70 10.03 -5.93
C ALA A 139 -3.60 10.82 -5.21
N THR A 140 -3.82 12.13 -5.02
CA THR A 140 -2.89 13.04 -4.33
C THR A 140 -2.66 12.62 -2.89
N VAL A 141 -3.75 12.39 -2.15
CA VAL A 141 -3.68 11.89 -0.77
C VAL A 141 -2.99 10.53 -0.71
N THR A 142 -3.27 9.63 -1.65
CA THR A 142 -2.63 8.31 -1.69
C THR A 142 -1.12 8.40 -1.88
N VAL A 143 -0.64 9.22 -2.83
CA VAL A 143 0.80 9.41 -3.05
C VAL A 143 1.47 10.01 -1.81
N LEU A 144 0.82 10.98 -1.16
CA LEU A 144 1.31 11.58 0.09
C LEU A 144 1.42 10.54 1.21
N VAL A 145 0.33 9.80 1.47
CA VAL A 145 0.27 8.74 2.48
C VAL A 145 1.33 7.66 2.22
N LEU A 146 1.45 7.19 0.99
CA LEU A 146 2.45 6.19 0.61
C LEU A 146 3.87 6.71 0.78
N SER A 147 4.12 7.99 0.50
CA SER A 147 5.42 8.62 0.71
C SER A 147 5.77 8.72 2.19
N LEU A 148 4.83 9.15 3.04
CA LEU A 148 5.00 9.18 4.51
C LEU A 148 5.22 7.78 5.07
N LEU A 149 4.46 6.80 4.60
CA LEU A 149 4.62 5.40 4.97
C LEU A 149 6.01 4.88 4.58
N ALA A 150 6.53 5.23 3.41
CA ALA A 150 7.87 4.84 2.99
C ALA A 150 8.96 5.39 3.89
N LEU A 151 8.84 6.67 4.28
CA LEU A 151 9.79 7.32 5.18
C LEU A 151 9.77 6.67 6.57
N LEU A 152 8.59 6.30 7.07
CA LEU A 152 8.44 5.73 8.41
C LEU A 152 8.72 4.22 8.44
N LEU A 153 8.10 3.44 7.55
CA LEU A 153 8.04 1.98 7.58
C LEU A 153 8.78 1.31 6.41
N GLY A 154 9.42 2.10 5.53
CA GLY A 154 10.05 1.59 4.32
C GLY A 154 9.02 0.98 3.36
N ARG A 155 9.40 -0.10 2.69
CA ARG A 155 8.55 -0.77 1.69
C ARG A 155 7.52 -1.74 2.26
N ALA A 156 7.17 -1.61 3.55
CA ALA A 156 6.26 -2.53 4.23
C ALA A 156 4.88 -2.65 3.53
N PHE A 157 4.40 -1.58 2.90
CA PHE A 157 3.16 -1.60 2.10
C PHE A 157 3.13 -2.73 1.06
N CYS A 158 4.22 -2.92 0.30
CA CYS A 158 4.29 -3.92 -0.77
C CYS A 158 4.09 -5.35 -0.26
N ALA A 159 4.54 -5.65 0.96
CA ALA A 159 4.45 -6.98 1.54
C ALA A 159 3.18 -7.21 2.38
N TRP A 160 2.59 -6.16 2.95
CA TRP A 160 1.50 -6.27 3.93
C TRP A 160 0.14 -5.85 3.39
N PHE A 161 0.08 -4.84 2.52
CA PHE A 161 -1.18 -4.23 2.07
C PHE A 161 -1.44 -4.36 0.57
N CYS A 162 -0.40 -4.44 -0.25
CA CYS A 162 -0.55 -4.47 -1.69
C CYS A 162 -1.24 -5.78 -2.18
N PRO A 163 -2.41 -5.71 -2.86
CA PRO A 163 -3.11 -6.89 -3.36
C PRO A 163 -2.33 -7.60 -4.47
N LEU A 164 -1.63 -6.84 -5.33
CA LEU A 164 -0.77 -7.38 -6.40
C LEU A 164 0.37 -8.23 -5.84
N GLY A 165 0.85 -7.90 -4.64
CA GLY A 165 1.83 -8.72 -3.95
C GLY A 165 1.29 -10.11 -3.60
N LEU A 166 0.03 -10.21 -3.15
CA LEU A 166 -0.61 -11.49 -2.81
C LEU A 166 -0.87 -12.33 -4.05
N VAL A 167 -1.45 -11.71 -5.08
CA VAL A 167 -1.66 -12.33 -6.39
C VAL A 167 -0.34 -12.88 -6.90
N GLY A 168 0.76 -12.13 -6.78
CA GLY A 168 2.07 -12.60 -7.22
C GLY A 168 2.65 -13.78 -6.43
N GLU A 169 2.39 -13.86 -5.12
CA GLU A 169 2.76 -15.05 -4.34
C GLU A 169 1.95 -16.28 -4.73
N TRP A 170 0.66 -16.11 -5.05
CA TRP A 170 -0.18 -17.18 -5.59
C TRP A 170 0.28 -17.66 -6.95
N LEU A 171 0.58 -16.75 -7.89
CA LEU A 171 1.10 -17.11 -9.22
C LEU A 171 2.44 -17.84 -9.11
N TYR A 172 3.36 -17.35 -8.30
CA TYR A 172 4.64 -18.03 -8.08
C TYR A 172 4.45 -19.42 -7.46
N GLY A 173 3.54 -19.55 -6.48
CA GLY A 173 3.20 -20.82 -5.86
C GLY A 173 2.57 -21.82 -6.83
N LEU A 174 1.66 -21.33 -7.69
CA LEU A 174 1.04 -22.12 -8.74
C LEU A 174 2.07 -22.60 -9.76
N ARG A 175 2.94 -21.71 -10.26
CA ARG A 175 4.07 -22.08 -11.13
C ARG A 175 4.90 -23.17 -10.49
N HIS A 176 5.29 -23.02 -9.23
CA HIS A 176 6.21 -23.97 -8.59
C HIS A 176 5.59 -25.36 -8.41
N ARG A 177 4.26 -25.45 -8.25
CA ARG A 177 3.53 -26.73 -8.25
C ARG A 177 3.48 -27.39 -9.62
N LEU A 178 3.39 -26.61 -10.70
CA LEU A 178 3.30 -27.12 -12.07
C LEU A 178 4.68 -27.40 -12.70
N LEU A 179 5.68 -26.58 -12.39
CA LEU A 179 7.02 -26.61 -12.95
C LEU A 179 8.04 -26.61 -11.79
N PRO A 180 8.51 -27.79 -11.34
CA PRO A 180 9.52 -27.88 -10.31
C PRO A 180 10.85 -27.31 -10.83
N GLY A 181 11.41 -26.34 -10.11
CA GLY A 181 12.64 -25.65 -10.50
C GLY A 181 12.66 -24.19 -10.05
N GLU A 182 13.62 -23.86 -9.19
CA GLU A 182 13.90 -22.47 -8.83
C GLU A 182 14.95 -21.90 -9.79
N TRP A 183 14.49 -21.18 -10.82
CA TRP A 183 15.42 -20.43 -11.66
C TRP A 183 15.86 -19.15 -10.94
N SER A 184 17.16 -18.91 -10.92
CA SER A 184 17.74 -17.66 -10.43
C SER A 184 18.40 -16.92 -11.58
N PRO A 185 18.02 -15.64 -11.83
CA PRO A 185 18.63 -14.90 -12.91
C PRO A 185 20.09 -14.62 -12.54
N PRO A 186 21.02 -14.66 -13.51
CA PRO A 186 22.39 -14.24 -13.29
C PRO A 186 22.42 -12.77 -12.86
N ARG A 187 23.50 -12.36 -12.17
CA ARG A 187 23.60 -11.03 -11.53
C ARG A 187 23.35 -9.87 -12.50
N TRP A 188 23.84 -9.97 -13.74
CA TRP A 188 23.66 -8.94 -14.76
C TRP A 188 22.19 -8.80 -15.18
N LEU A 189 21.48 -9.90 -15.35
CA LEU A 189 20.08 -9.91 -15.75
C LEU A 189 19.18 -9.41 -14.60
N ASP A 190 19.48 -9.83 -13.38
CA ASP A 190 18.79 -9.32 -12.19
C ASP A 190 18.97 -7.80 -12.06
N LEU A 191 20.18 -7.28 -12.31
CA LEU A 191 20.43 -5.84 -12.32
C LEU A 191 19.64 -5.14 -13.43
N ALA A 192 19.70 -5.63 -14.67
CA ALA A 192 18.94 -5.07 -15.79
C ALA A 192 17.43 -5.01 -15.50
N LEU A 193 16.84 -6.11 -15.04
CA LEU A 193 15.43 -6.15 -14.67
C LEU A 193 15.08 -5.20 -13.51
N ARG A 194 15.99 -5.00 -12.54
CA ARG A 194 15.77 -4.04 -11.44
C ARG A 194 15.82 -2.59 -11.91
N THR A 195 16.60 -2.28 -12.95
CA THR A 195 16.66 -0.92 -13.50
C THR A 195 15.34 -0.52 -14.16
N GLN A 196 14.57 -1.48 -14.70
CA GLN A 196 13.30 -1.22 -15.38
C GLN A 196 12.30 -0.43 -14.52
N LYS A 197 12.07 -0.79 -13.24
CA LYS A 197 11.20 -0.02 -12.35
C LYS A 197 11.69 1.42 -12.10
N PHE A 198 13.01 1.63 -12.11
CA PHE A 198 13.60 2.96 -11.91
C PHE A 198 13.54 3.79 -13.20
N LEU A 199 13.60 3.16 -14.37
CA LEU A 199 13.33 3.81 -15.66
C LEU A 199 11.88 4.28 -15.75
N VAL A 200 10.92 3.42 -15.39
CA VAL A 200 9.49 3.80 -15.35
C VAL A 200 9.27 4.92 -14.33
N LEU A 201 9.86 4.82 -13.13
CA LEU A 201 9.79 5.90 -12.14
C LEU A 201 10.43 7.20 -12.65
N GLY A 202 11.60 7.12 -13.29
CA GLY A 202 12.29 8.28 -13.85
C GLY A 202 11.45 8.98 -14.93
N PHE A 203 10.80 8.21 -15.80
CA PHE A 203 9.86 8.74 -16.79
C PHE A 203 8.64 9.42 -16.13
N LEU A 204 8.05 8.80 -15.10
CA LEU A 204 6.94 9.42 -14.36
C LEU A 204 7.37 10.72 -13.67
N LEU A 205 8.54 10.73 -13.02
CA LEU A 205 9.10 11.92 -12.39
C LEU A 205 9.43 13.01 -13.42
N PHE A 206 9.91 12.64 -14.60
CA PHE A 206 10.09 13.58 -15.71
C PHE A 206 8.77 14.26 -16.09
N ILE A 207 7.67 13.50 -16.21
CA ILE A 207 6.34 14.07 -16.49
C ILE A 207 5.91 15.03 -15.38
N ILE A 208 6.00 14.57 -14.12
CA ILE A 208 5.51 15.30 -12.95
C ILE A 208 6.31 16.59 -12.70
N LEU A 209 7.64 16.54 -12.86
CA LEU A 209 8.52 17.63 -12.47
C LEU A 209 8.85 18.58 -13.63
N LEU A 210 9.02 18.07 -14.85
CA LEU A 210 9.61 18.80 -15.97
C LEU A 210 8.66 18.96 -17.16
N ALA A 211 7.93 17.91 -17.56
CA ALA A 211 7.12 17.96 -18.80
C ALA A 211 5.90 18.89 -18.70
N VAL A 212 5.29 19.00 -17.52
CA VAL A 212 4.16 19.91 -17.27
C VAL A 212 4.68 21.14 -16.51
N PRO A 213 4.74 22.33 -17.13
CA PRO A 213 5.11 23.56 -16.44
C PRO A 213 4.14 23.89 -15.30
N ALA A 214 4.60 24.58 -14.26
CA ALA A 214 3.74 24.95 -13.13
C ALA A 214 2.52 25.78 -13.59
N ALA A 215 2.71 26.73 -14.51
CA ALA A 215 1.64 27.56 -15.05
C ALA A 215 0.57 26.78 -15.85
N ALA A 216 0.91 25.59 -16.37
CA ALA A 216 -0.01 24.76 -17.16
C ALA A 216 -0.84 23.80 -16.29
N LEU A 217 -0.56 23.67 -14.98
CA LEU A 217 -1.26 22.74 -14.09
C LEU A 217 -2.77 22.97 -14.02
N PRO A 218 -3.29 24.21 -13.86
CA PRO A 218 -4.73 24.43 -13.82
C PRO A 218 -5.42 23.95 -15.11
N GLY A 219 -4.83 24.27 -16.27
CA GLY A 219 -5.34 23.83 -17.58
C GLY A 219 -5.30 22.31 -17.75
N TYR A 220 -4.25 21.65 -17.23
CA TYR A 220 -4.14 20.19 -17.25
C TYR A 220 -5.26 19.53 -16.42
N PHE A 221 -5.59 20.06 -15.23
CA PHE A 221 -6.68 19.50 -14.42
C PHE A 221 -8.04 19.63 -15.10
N THR A 222 -8.27 20.70 -15.85
CA THR A 222 -9.49 20.86 -16.64
C THR A 222 -9.50 20.00 -17.92
N SER A 223 -8.38 19.37 -18.29
CA SER A 223 -8.30 18.61 -19.53
C SER A 223 -9.20 17.35 -19.49
N PRO A 224 -9.92 17.03 -20.59
CA PRO A 224 -10.72 15.82 -20.68
C PRO A 224 -9.91 14.54 -20.44
N TYR A 225 -8.62 14.55 -20.80
CA TYR A 225 -7.73 13.42 -20.56
C TYR A 225 -7.54 13.15 -19.06
N HIS A 226 -7.26 14.20 -18.27
CA HIS A 226 -7.05 14.06 -16.83
C HIS A 226 -8.32 13.58 -16.15
N GLN A 227 -9.48 14.18 -16.47
CA GLN A 227 -10.77 13.82 -15.88
C GLN A 227 -11.20 12.37 -16.16
N ALA A 228 -10.77 11.80 -17.29
CA ALA A 228 -11.10 10.44 -17.72
C ALA A 228 -9.97 9.42 -17.43
N ALA A 229 -8.95 9.80 -16.65
CA ALA A 229 -7.75 8.98 -16.47
C ALA A 229 -8.05 7.62 -15.84
N ASP A 230 -8.99 7.55 -14.89
CA ASP A 230 -9.47 6.31 -14.27
C ASP A 230 -10.16 5.38 -15.27
N MET A 231 -11.05 5.93 -16.10
CA MET A 231 -11.78 5.18 -17.13
C MET A 231 -10.82 4.66 -18.19
N LYS A 232 -9.83 5.47 -18.59
CA LYS A 232 -8.81 5.09 -19.56
C LYS A 232 -7.91 3.98 -19.05
N MET A 233 -7.49 4.07 -17.79
CA MET A 233 -6.75 2.99 -17.13
C MET A 233 -7.60 1.70 -17.05
N GLY A 234 -8.87 1.80 -16.70
CA GLY A 234 -9.80 0.66 -16.69
C GLY A 234 -9.96 0.04 -18.07
N ALA A 235 -10.17 0.86 -19.11
CA ALA A 235 -10.31 0.41 -20.49
C ALA A 235 -9.08 -0.33 -21.01
N PHE A 236 -7.87 0.04 -20.57
CA PHE A 236 -6.64 -0.69 -20.90
C PHE A 236 -6.65 -2.16 -20.41
N PHE A 237 -7.30 -2.42 -19.27
CA PHE A 237 -7.42 -3.78 -18.71
C PHE A 237 -8.62 -4.55 -19.27
N PHE A 238 -9.75 -3.88 -19.55
CA PHE A 238 -10.96 -4.52 -20.08
C PHE A 238 -10.89 -4.77 -21.60
N ASN A 239 -10.25 -3.88 -22.36
CA ASN A 239 -10.04 -4.04 -23.80
C ASN A 239 -8.65 -4.63 -24.06
N LEU A 240 -8.61 -5.94 -24.27
CA LEU A 240 -7.36 -6.67 -24.51
C LEU A 240 -6.87 -6.51 -25.96
N THR A 241 -6.32 -5.34 -26.25
CA THR A 241 -5.52 -5.10 -27.48
C THR A 241 -4.25 -5.95 -27.47
N LEU A 242 -3.59 -6.10 -28.64
CA LEU A 242 -2.31 -6.81 -28.73
C LEU A 242 -1.26 -6.22 -27.76
N ILE A 243 -1.19 -4.90 -27.67
CA ILE A 243 -0.22 -4.20 -26.80
C ILE A 243 -0.55 -4.44 -25.32
N SER A 244 -1.81 -4.27 -24.91
CA SER A 244 -2.21 -4.53 -23.52
C SER A 244 -2.05 -6.01 -23.15
N GLY A 245 -2.31 -6.92 -24.08
CA GLY A 245 -2.05 -8.36 -23.95
C GLY A 245 -0.57 -8.68 -23.76
N LEU A 246 0.32 -8.10 -24.56
CA LEU A 246 1.77 -8.27 -24.42
C LEU A 246 2.28 -7.70 -23.08
N CYS A 247 1.80 -6.52 -22.69
CA CYS A 247 2.16 -5.90 -21.40
C CYS A 247 1.71 -6.77 -20.22
N LEU A 248 0.47 -7.24 -20.24
CA LEU A 248 -0.08 -8.13 -19.22
C LEU A 248 0.67 -9.46 -19.18
N GLY A 249 0.94 -10.06 -20.35
CA GLY A 249 1.74 -11.28 -20.47
C GLY A 249 3.13 -11.13 -19.86
N TRP A 250 3.80 -10.00 -20.09
CA TRP A 250 5.10 -9.70 -19.48
C TRP A 250 5.01 -9.58 -17.95
N VAL A 251 4.00 -8.88 -17.42
CA VAL A 251 3.75 -8.78 -15.97
C VAL A 251 3.52 -10.16 -15.36
N LEU A 252 2.69 -10.98 -15.98
CA LEU A 252 2.38 -12.34 -15.53
C LEU A 252 3.63 -13.23 -15.55
N LEU A 253 4.41 -13.17 -16.63
CA LEU A 253 5.66 -13.91 -16.78
C LEU A 253 6.67 -13.55 -15.68
N LEU A 254 6.91 -12.26 -15.43
CA LEU A 254 7.81 -11.81 -14.37
C LEU A 254 7.34 -12.28 -12.99
N THR A 255 6.04 -12.18 -12.75
CA THR A 255 5.43 -12.48 -11.44
C THR A 255 5.36 -13.98 -11.16
N ALA A 256 5.14 -14.80 -12.19
CA ALA A 256 5.20 -16.25 -12.08
C ALA A 256 6.64 -16.72 -11.89
N THR A 257 7.59 -16.19 -12.66
CA THR A 257 8.99 -16.63 -12.66
C THR A 257 9.74 -16.24 -11.38
N PHE A 258 9.46 -15.06 -10.81
CA PHE A 258 10.20 -14.53 -9.67
C PHE A 258 9.29 -14.20 -8.48
N ARG A 259 9.71 -14.57 -7.27
CA ARG A 259 9.02 -14.17 -6.02
C ARG A 259 8.91 -12.64 -5.97
N GLN A 260 7.68 -12.13 -5.91
CA GLN A 260 7.38 -10.69 -5.89
C GLN A 260 7.91 -9.95 -7.16
N GLY A 261 7.94 -10.63 -8.31
CA GLY A 261 8.52 -10.13 -9.56
C GLY A 261 8.01 -8.75 -9.98
N PHE A 262 6.70 -8.50 -9.94
CA PHE A 262 6.12 -7.20 -10.26
C PHE A 262 6.67 -6.06 -9.39
N CYS A 263 6.64 -6.22 -8.06
CA CYS A 263 7.11 -5.21 -7.11
C CYS A 263 8.64 -5.02 -7.14
N ARG A 264 9.37 -6.04 -7.63
CA ARG A 264 10.83 -6.04 -7.70
C ARG A 264 11.36 -5.41 -8.98
N TYR A 265 10.70 -5.63 -10.12
CA TYR A 265 11.24 -5.29 -11.44
C TYR A 265 10.44 -4.23 -12.21
N LEU A 266 9.13 -4.08 -11.99
CA LEU A 266 8.30 -3.24 -12.86
C LEU A 266 7.53 -2.13 -12.13
N CYS A 267 7.14 -2.33 -10.88
CA CYS A 267 6.25 -1.43 -10.17
C CYS A 267 6.91 -0.06 -9.87
N PRO A 268 6.37 1.07 -10.39
CA PRO A 268 6.92 2.40 -10.10
C PRO A 268 6.71 2.82 -8.64
N TYR A 269 5.55 2.49 -8.05
CA TYR A 269 5.34 2.67 -6.60
C TYR A 269 6.38 1.87 -5.79
N GLY A 270 6.71 0.65 -6.23
CA GLY A 270 7.75 -0.16 -5.61
C GLY A 270 9.12 0.52 -5.62
N ALA A 271 9.49 1.20 -6.71
CA ALA A 271 10.71 1.98 -6.82
C ALA A 271 10.67 3.24 -5.94
N TRP A 272 9.57 4.00 -5.97
CA TRP A 272 9.40 5.21 -5.17
C TRP A 272 9.52 4.92 -3.66
N LEU A 273 8.78 3.91 -3.19
CA LEU A 273 8.84 3.46 -1.80
C LEU A 273 10.23 2.92 -1.43
N ALA A 274 10.98 2.35 -2.38
CA ALA A 274 12.35 1.87 -2.14
C ALA A 274 13.32 3.02 -1.88
N LEU A 275 13.24 4.09 -2.67
CA LEU A 275 14.10 5.26 -2.52
C LEU A 275 13.85 5.95 -1.17
N LEU A 276 12.59 6.28 -0.87
CA LEU A 276 12.23 6.89 0.41
C LEU A 276 12.51 5.95 1.58
N GLY A 277 12.31 4.65 1.39
CA GLY A 277 12.61 3.62 2.38
C GLY A 277 14.10 3.46 2.70
N LEU A 278 15.03 4.06 1.95
CA LEU A 278 16.43 4.12 2.37
C LEU A 278 16.63 5.02 3.58
N LEU A 279 15.74 6.00 3.79
CA LEU A 279 15.79 6.95 4.89
C LEU A 279 15.16 6.41 6.18
N THR A 280 14.33 5.35 6.09
CA THR A 280 13.63 4.85 7.29
C THR A 280 14.60 4.40 8.39
N PRO A 281 14.34 4.76 9.66
CA PRO A 281 15.10 4.25 10.80
C PRO A 281 14.69 2.81 11.16
N LEU A 282 13.50 2.36 10.75
CA LEU A 282 12.93 1.05 11.05
C LEU A 282 13.41 0.00 10.05
N ARG A 283 14.34 -0.85 10.47
CA ARG A 283 14.97 -1.86 9.60
C ARG A 283 15.03 -3.21 10.28
N ILE A 284 15.21 -4.25 9.47
CA ILE A 284 15.51 -5.57 10.00
C ILE A 284 16.95 -5.55 10.49
N ARG A 285 17.13 -5.85 11.78
CA ARG A 285 18.41 -5.81 12.49
C ARG A 285 18.73 -7.17 13.08
N ARG A 286 20.00 -7.55 12.99
CA ARG A 286 20.57 -8.76 13.53
C ARG A 286 21.34 -8.42 14.79
N ASP A 287 21.09 -9.17 15.86
CA ASP A 287 21.86 -9.10 17.11
C ASP A 287 23.03 -10.10 17.03
N PRO A 288 24.29 -9.63 16.93
CA PRO A 288 25.45 -10.52 16.84
C PRO A 288 25.60 -11.43 18.06
N ALA A 289 25.22 -10.99 19.26
CA ALA A 289 25.40 -11.77 20.49
C ALA A 289 24.51 -13.02 20.50
N ARG A 290 23.33 -12.94 19.88
CA ARG A 290 22.31 -14.01 19.86
C ARG A 290 22.28 -14.78 18.55
N CYS A 291 22.96 -14.31 17.52
CA CYS A 291 22.95 -14.92 16.20
C CYS A 291 23.89 -16.13 16.13
N LEU A 292 23.35 -17.30 15.80
CA LEU A 292 24.13 -18.53 15.61
C LEU A 292 25.30 -18.36 14.62
N ARG A 293 25.14 -17.53 13.57
CA ARG A 293 26.21 -17.24 12.61
C ARG A 293 27.39 -16.50 13.25
N SER A 294 27.11 -15.53 14.10
CA SER A 294 28.14 -14.80 14.86
C SER A 294 28.79 -15.65 15.94
N GLN A 295 28.10 -16.70 16.40
CA GLN A 295 28.63 -17.71 17.33
C GLN A 295 29.46 -18.81 16.63
N GLY A 296 29.75 -18.67 15.33
CA GLY A 296 30.60 -19.61 14.57
C GLY A 296 29.85 -20.69 13.78
N HIS A 297 28.52 -20.76 13.84
CA HIS A 297 27.76 -21.74 13.07
C HIS A 297 27.56 -21.33 11.59
N GLY A 298 27.49 -22.30 10.68
CA GLY A 298 27.20 -22.12 9.26
C GLY A 298 25.75 -21.69 8.91
N CYS A 299 25.11 -20.82 9.69
CA CYS A 299 23.69 -20.49 9.54
C CYS A 299 23.41 -19.34 8.55
N ASP A 300 22.62 -19.62 7.52
CA ASP A 300 22.18 -18.70 6.46
C ASP A 300 20.66 -18.83 6.15
N LYS A 301 19.89 -19.47 7.04
CA LYS A 301 18.44 -19.70 6.88
C LYS A 301 17.65 -18.43 6.56
N CYS A 302 18.02 -17.29 7.18
CA CYS A 302 17.37 -16.00 6.94
C CYS A 302 17.56 -15.51 5.48
N SER A 303 18.70 -15.82 4.85
CA SER A 303 18.97 -15.48 3.45
C SER A 303 18.26 -16.38 2.47
N ARG A 304 18.25 -17.70 2.73
CA ARG A 304 17.48 -18.65 1.92
C ARG A 304 15.98 -18.35 1.92
N ALA A 305 15.45 -17.90 3.05
CA ALA A 305 14.04 -17.56 3.18
C ALA A 305 13.67 -16.19 2.55
N CYS A 306 14.64 -15.32 2.26
CA CYS A 306 14.37 -13.98 1.75
C CYS A 306 13.83 -14.04 0.30
N PRO A 307 12.61 -13.55 0.01
CA PRO A 307 12.07 -13.57 -1.36
C PRO A 307 12.90 -12.71 -2.33
N SER A 308 13.52 -11.65 -1.80
CA SER A 308 14.41 -10.76 -2.56
C SER A 308 15.85 -11.28 -2.68
N ARG A 309 16.15 -12.47 -2.13
CA ARG A 309 17.50 -13.10 -2.13
C ARG A 309 18.59 -12.20 -1.54
N ILE A 310 18.25 -11.47 -0.47
CA ILE A 310 19.21 -10.62 0.24
C ILE A 310 20.08 -11.51 1.14
N ALA A 311 21.38 -11.24 1.17
CA ALA A 311 22.34 -11.89 2.07
C ALA A 311 22.19 -11.38 3.54
N VAL A 312 20.97 -11.46 4.10
CA VAL A 312 20.61 -11.05 5.46
C VAL A 312 21.60 -11.56 6.52
N HIS A 313 22.13 -12.78 6.39
CA HIS A 313 23.07 -13.36 7.36
C HIS A 313 24.40 -12.59 7.46
N GLN A 314 24.77 -11.81 6.44
CA GLN A 314 26.01 -11.02 6.38
C GLN A 314 25.82 -9.59 6.86
N LEU A 315 24.57 -9.16 7.09
CA LEU A 315 24.22 -7.78 7.39
C LEU A 315 23.85 -7.63 8.88
N ILE A 316 24.30 -6.54 9.51
CA ILE A 316 23.84 -6.17 10.86
C ILE A 316 22.50 -5.45 10.76
N ALA A 317 22.36 -4.53 9.80
CA ALA A 317 21.09 -3.90 9.46
C ALA A 317 20.85 -4.08 7.97
N VAL A 318 19.65 -4.55 7.59
CA VAL A 318 19.29 -4.77 6.19
C VAL A 318 19.03 -3.42 5.52
N ARG A 319 20.05 -2.86 4.88
CA ARG A 319 19.97 -1.66 4.05
C ARG A 319 19.93 -2.06 2.58
N SER A 320 18.74 -2.37 2.07
CA SER A 320 18.56 -2.78 0.68
C SER A 320 17.28 -2.18 0.09
N LEU A 321 17.39 -1.67 -1.14
CA LEU A 321 16.26 -1.22 -1.96
C LEU A 321 15.22 -2.33 -2.19
N GLU A 322 15.61 -3.60 -2.09
CA GLU A 322 14.72 -4.74 -2.35
C GLU A 322 14.06 -5.30 -1.09
N CYS A 323 14.38 -4.79 0.11
CA CYS A 323 13.78 -5.26 1.34
C CYS A 323 12.34 -4.73 1.47
N THR A 324 11.36 -5.62 1.35
CA THR A 324 9.92 -5.29 1.46
C THR A 324 9.37 -5.31 2.89
N GLY A 325 10.20 -5.60 3.90
CA GLY A 325 9.73 -5.64 5.29
C GLY A 325 8.73 -6.77 5.58
N CYS A 326 8.76 -7.86 4.80
CA CYS A 326 7.81 -8.98 4.89
C CYS A 326 8.00 -9.89 6.13
N LEU A 327 9.12 -9.73 6.85
CA LEU A 327 9.51 -10.47 8.06
C LEU A 327 9.65 -12.00 7.91
N ILE A 328 9.66 -12.54 6.69
CA ILE A 328 9.89 -13.99 6.45
C ILE A 328 11.23 -14.44 7.04
N CYS A 329 12.28 -13.61 6.91
CA CYS A 329 13.60 -13.91 7.47
C CYS A 329 13.60 -13.98 9.00
N VAL A 330 12.77 -13.18 9.69
CA VAL A 330 12.60 -13.21 11.14
C VAL A 330 11.88 -14.49 11.56
N ALA A 331 10.80 -14.86 10.85
CA ALA A 331 10.07 -16.10 11.10
C ALA A 331 10.91 -17.36 10.85
N ALA A 332 11.76 -17.34 9.82
CA ALA A 332 12.65 -18.47 9.48
C ALA A 332 13.87 -18.61 10.41
N CYS A 333 14.17 -17.60 11.25
CA CYS A 333 15.31 -17.65 12.16
C CYS A 333 15.06 -18.66 13.30
N PRO A 334 15.98 -19.60 13.58
CA PRO A 334 15.83 -20.55 14.69
C PRO A 334 15.71 -19.87 16.07
N LYS A 335 16.35 -18.70 16.22
CA LYS A 335 16.28 -17.86 17.43
C LYS A 335 15.23 -16.74 17.30
N ARG A 336 14.41 -16.73 16.24
CA ARG A 336 13.30 -15.79 15.97
C ARG A 336 13.70 -14.31 16.27
N ALA A 337 12.80 -13.59 16.95
CA ALA A 337 12.95 -12.18 17.31
C ALA A 337 14.13 -11.87 18.24
N ASP A 338 14.74 -12.88 18.86
CA ASP A 338 15.90 -12.67 19.73
C ASP A 338 17.15 -12.37 18.93
N ALA A 339 17.37 -13.04 17.81
CA ALA A 339 18.54 -12.82 16.96
C ALA A 339 18.28 -11.89 15.77
N LEU A 340 17.04 -11.79 15.29
CA LEU A 340 16.68 -10.98 14.14
C LEU A 340 15.32 -10.32 14.36
N HIS A 341 15.24 -9.00 14.34
CA HIS A 341 14.00 -8.26 14.63
C HIS A 341 13.85 -7.03 13.73
N LEU A 342 12.62 -6.51 13.63
CA LEU A 342 12.36 -5.19 13.03
C LEU A 342 12.50 -4.12 14.12
N GLY A 343 13.19 -3.02 13.84
CA GLY A 343 13.31 -1.93 14.82
C GLY A 343 14.35 -0.87 14.47
N THR A 344 14.51 0.07 15.40
CA THR A 344 15.60 1.05 15.41
C THR A 344 16.80 0.48 16.18
N GLN A 345 17.84 1.29 16.45
CA GLN A 345 18.99 0.83 17.24
C GLN A 345 18.63 0.49 18.70
N GLY A 346 17.64 1.20 19.28
CA GLY A 346 17.27 1.05 20.70
C GLY A 346 15.88 0.46 20.95
N GLN A 347 15.04 0.32 19.93
CA GLN A 347 13.65 -0.14 20.11
C GLN A 347 13.29 -1.22 19.09
N ARG A 348 12.72 -2.32 19.59
CA ARG A 348 12.15 -3.40 18.78
C ARG A 348 10.70 -3.07 18.47
N LEU A 349 10.30 -3.23 17.22
CA LEU A 349 8.93 -3.09 16.77
C LEU A 349 8.32 -4.47 16.58
N ALA A 350 7.24 -4.76 17.32
CA ALA A 350 6.52 -6.00 17.15
C ALA A 350 5.78 -6.02 15.78
N PRO A 351 5.62 -7.18 15.14
CA PRO A 351 4.85 -7.30 13.88
C PRO A 351 3.43 -6.73 13.97
N ARG A 352 2.82 -6.80 15.16
CA ARG A 352 1.49 -6.24 15.43
C ARG A 352 1.49 -4.72 15.39
N GLN A 353 2.51 -4.10 15.98
CA GLN A 353 2.69 -2.65 15.94
C GLN A 353 2.96 -2.17 14.53
N LEU A 354 3.73 -2.92 13.73
CA LEU A 354 3.89 -2.64 12.31
C LEU A 354 2.54 -2.63 11.57
N LEU A 355 1.72 -3.67 11.73
CA LEU A 355 0.39 -3.72 11.12
C LEU A 355 -0.48 -2.56 11.61
N GLY A 356 -0.39 -2.22 12.90
CA GLY A 356 -1.05 -1.06 13.49
C GLY A 356 -0.71 0.25 12.80
N LEU A 357 0.58 0.54 12.67
CA LEU A 357 1.07 1.75 12.01
C LEU A 357 0.69 1.77 10.52
N LEU A 358 0.70 0.62 9.85
CA LEU A 358 0.22 0.51 8.47
C LEU A 358 -1.28 0.82 8.37
N CYS A 359 -2.12 0.24 9.23
CA CYS A 359 -3.56 0.54 9.29
C CYS A 359 -3.81 2.02 9.61
N LEU A 360 -3.05 2.61 10.53
CA LEU A 360 -3.18 4.02 10.90
C LEU A 360 -2.89 4.91 9.69
N LEU A 361 -1.76 4.71 9.02
CA LEU A 361 -1.36 5.54 7.90
C LEU A 361 -2.25 5.32 6.67
N LEU A 362 -2.61 4.08 6.35
CA LEU A 362 -3.31 3.73 5.10
C LEU A 362 -4.84 3.81 5.19
N LEU A 363 -5.42 3.78 6.39
CA LEU A 363 -6.87 3.82 6.56
C LEU A 363 -7.30 5.09 7.27
N VAL A 364 -6.67 5.43 8.41
CA VAL A 364 -7.12 6.58 9.22
C VAL A 364 -6.78 7.90 8.55
N LEU A 365 -5.57 8.05 7.98
CA LEU A 365 -5.18 9.32 7.38
C LEU A 365 -6.04 9.69 6.15
N PRO A 366 -6.33 8.76 5.21
CA PRO A 366 -7.36 8.95 4.18
C PRO A 366 -8.75 9.30 4.71
N LEU A 367 -9.20 8.64 5.80
CA LEU A 367 -10.51 8.92 6.39
C LEU A 367 -10.57 10.32 7.00
N LEU A 368 -9.49 10.77 7.63
CA LEU A 368 -9.37 12.13 8.14
C LEU A 368 -9.38 13.14 6.99
N SER A 369 -8.71 12.85 5.87
CA SER A 369 -8.79 13.74 4.69
C SER A 369 -10.19 13.81 4.08
N TYR A 370 -10.95 12.70 4.11
CA TYR A 370 -12.34 12.68 3.68
C TYR A 370 -13.23 13.52 4.62
N GLY A 371 -13.13 13.31 5.94
CA GLY A 371 -14.07 13.91 6.90
C GLY A 371 -13.75 15.35 7.32
N LEU A 372 -12.47 15.77 7.31
CA LEU A 372 -12.06 17.09 7.80
C LEU A 372 -11.71 18.08 6.69
N LEU A 373 -11.24 17.59 5.54
CA LEU A 373 -10.64 18.44 4.50
C LEU A 373 -11.42 18.37 3.18
N ASP A 374 -12.41 17.47 3.05
CA ASP A 374 -13.09 17.17 1.78
C ASP A 374 -12.14 16.82 0.61
N LEU A 375 -10.90 16.38 0.91
CA LEU A 375 -9.82 16.13 -0.07
C LEU A 375 -9.80 14.69 -0.58
N TRP A 376 -10.97 14.08 -0.81
CA TRP A 376 -11.04 12.67 -1.21
C TRP A 376 -12.05 12.39 -2.31
N VAL A 377 -13.18 13.09 -2.33
CA VAL A 377 -14.27 12.83 -3.27
C VAL A 377 -14.01 13.53 -4.59
N SER A 378 -14.14 12.79 -5.69
CA SER A 378 -14.07 13.37 -7.03
C SER A 378 -15.28 14.28 -7.29
N GLN A 379 -15.03 15.51 -7.74
CA GLN A 379 -16.07 16.50 -8.02
C GLN A 379 -16.57 16.46 -9.48
N THR A 380 -16.12 15.50 -10.29
CA THR A 380 -16.53 15.40 -11.70
C THR A 380 -18.01 15.03 -11.83
N PRO A 381 -18.86 15.88 -12.43
CA PRO A 381 -20.29 15.61 -12.61
C PRO A 381 -20.55 14.32 -13.41
N ILE A 382 -21.66 13.65 -13.10
CA ILE A 382 -22.09 12.42 -13.80
C ILE A 382 -22.29 12.66 -15.32
N PRO A 383 -22.93 13.77 -15.77
CA PRO A 383 -23.06 14.06 -17.20
C PRO A 383 -21.72 14.16 -17.92
N ASP A 384 -20.75 14.85 -17.33
CA ASP A 384 -19.41 15.02 -17.89
C ASP A 384 -18.70 13.67 -17.98
N ARG A 385 -18.82 12.83 -16.94
CA ARG A 385 -18.28 11.46 -16.94
C ARG A 385 -18.87 10.61 -18.06
N TYR A 386 -20.16 10.74 -18.34
CA TYR A 386 -20.82 10.05 -19.46
C TYR A 386 -20.24 10.49 -20.81
N GLU A 387 -20.12 11.79 -21.04
CA GLU A 387 -19.53 12.35 -22.27
C GLU A 387 -18.07 11.92 -22.45
N LEU A 388 -17.29 11.96 -21.37
CA LEU A 388 -15.89 11.50 -21.35
C LEU A 388 -15.77 10.02 -21.67
N LEU A 389 -16.67 9.18 -21.16
CA LEU A 389 -16.70 7.74 -21.45
C LEU A 389 -16.96 7.47 -22.94
N GLN A 390 -17.86 8.24 -23.58
CA GLN A 390 -18.12 8.11 -25.01
C GLN A 390 -16.92 8.55 -25.88
N ARG A 391 -16.20 9.59 -25.44
CA ARG A 391 -15.04 10.12 -26.15
C ARG A 391 -13.73 9.39 -25.83
N LEU A 392 -13.75 8.42 -24.90
CA LEU A 392 -12.56 7.75 -24.37
C LEU A 392 -11.56 7.24 -25.43
N PRO A 393 -11.98 6.65 -26.58
CA PRO A 393 -11.04 6.21 -27.62
C PRO A 393 -10.26 7.34 -28.29
N TRP A 394 -10.83 8.55 -28.31
CA TRP A 394 -10.30 9.73 -29.00
C TRP A 394 -9.49 10.64 -28.09
N LEU A 395 -9.56 10.43 -26.77
CA LEU A 395 -8.79 11.19 -25.80
C LEU A 395 -7.31 10.83 -25.94
N THR A 396 -6.54 11.72 -26.56
CA THR A 396 -5.07 11.67 -26.62
C THR A 396 -4.47 12.81 -25.79
N HIS A 397 -3.20 12.64 -25.40
CA HIS A 397 -2.46 13.59 -24.57
C HIS A 397 -2.14 14.88 -25.31
#